data_AF-A0A969ATB3-F1
#
_entry.id   AF-A0A969ATB3-F1
#
_cell.length_a   1.000
_cell.length_b   1.000
_cell.length_c   1.000
_cell.angle_alpha   90.00
_cell.angle_beta   90.00
_cell.angle_gamma   90.00
#
_symmetry.space_group_name_H-M   'P 1'
#
loop_
_entity.id
_entity.type
_entity.pdbx_description
1 polymer ?
#
loop_
_entity_poly.entity_id
_entity_poly.type
_entity_poly.pdbx_seq_one_letter_code
_entity_poly.pdbx_strand_id
1 'polypeptide(L)' 'QQMVMRLVLDHEQIIRNLRDYVKQASEAFNDEATADFLTGLMAQHEEMAWMLRSFVEGESLEPLSGRDRELTAPAGA' A
#
# COMPACT_ATOMS: atom_id res chain seq x y z
N GLN A 1 -14.20 0.22 -7.26
CA GLN A 1 -12.87 0.65 -6.75
C GLN A 1 -11.94 1.34 -7.77
N GLN A 2 -12.26 1.51 -9.06
CA GLN A 2 -11.25 2.01 -10.03
C GLN A 2 -10.63 3.37 -9.71
N MET A 3 -11.39 4.29 -9.11
CA MET A 3 -10.87 5.60 -8.69
C MET A 3 -9.88 5.48 -7.51
N VAL A 4 -10.15 4.58 -6.55
CA VAL A 4 -9.25 4.32 -5.41
C VAL A 4 -7.94 3.70 -5.89
N MET A 5 -8.02 2.74 -6.83
CA MET A 5 -6.83 2.14 -7.43
C MET A 5 -5.98 3.18 -8.17
N ARG A 6 -6.62 4.09 -8.92
CA ARG A 6 -5.88 5.18 -9.57
C ARG A 6 -5.18 6.09 -8.56
N LEU A 7 -5.83 6.41 -7.45
CA LEU A 7 -5.23 7.21 -6.39
C LEU A 7 -4.04 6.51 -5.72
N VAL A 8 -4.10 5.18 -5.52
CA VAL A 8 -2.94 4.39 -5.06
C VAL A 8 -1.76 4.54 -6.02
N LEU A 9 -2.00 4.36 -7.32
CA LEU A 9 -0.97 4.48 -8.35
C LEU A 9 -0.36 5.88 -8.41
N ASP A 10 -1.18 6.92 -8.23
CA ASP A 10 -0.73 8.31 -8.19
C ASP A 10 0.19 8.57 -6.98
N HIS A 11 -0.17 8.07 -5.79
CA HIS A 11 0.72 8.14 -4.61
C HIS A 11 2.03 7.38 -4.82
N GLU A 12 1.99 6.19 -5.42
CA GLU A 12 3.20 5.43 -5.75
C GLU A 12 4.10 6.14 -6.76
N GLN A 13 3.52 6.87 -7.72
CA GLN A 13 4.29 7.70 -8.63
C GLN A 13 4.98 8.86 -7.91
N ILE A 14 4.28 9.54 -6.99
CA ILE A 14 4.85 10.61 -6.17
C ILE A 14 6.01 10.07 -5.32
N ILE A 15 5.84 8.90 -4.68
CA ILE A 15 6.88 8.27 -3.86
C ILE A 15 8.15 7.98 -4.68
N ARG A 16 8.02 7.44 -5.90
CA ARG A 16 9.17 7.20 -6.78
C ARG A 16 9.92 8.50 -7.08
N ASN A 17 9.18 9.55 -7.46
CA ASN A 17 9.78 10.84 -7.75
C ASN A 17 10.47 11.44 -6.51
N LEU A 18 9.84 11.37 -5.33
CA LEU A 18 10.42 11.88 -4.08
C LEU A 18 11.72 11.14 -3.73
N ARG A 19 11.79 9.82 -3.92
CA ARG A 19 13.01 9.04 -3.68
C ARG A 19 14.17 9.51 -4.56
N ASP A 20 13.91 9.83 -5.82
CA ASP A 20 14.91 10.39 -6.74
C ASP A 20 15.32 11.82 -6.33
N TYR A 21 14.40 12.63 -5.83
CA TYR A 21 14.68 13.99 -5.38
C TYR A 21 15.44 14.04 -4.05
N VAL A 22 15.15 13.13 -3.11
CA VAL A 22 15.95 12.96 -1.88
C VAL A 22 17.40 12.67 -2.24
N LYS A 23 17.62 11.74 -3.18
CA LYS A 23 18.97 11.41 -3.66
C LYS A 23 19.67 12.62 -4.29
N GLN A 24 18.98 13.38 -5.13
CA GLN A 24 19.54 14.59 -5.74
C GLN A 24 19.88 15.67 -4.71
N ALA A 25 18.99 15.92 -3.74
CA ALA A 25 19.19 16.90 -2.68
C ALA A 25 20.43 16.58 -1.85
N SER A 26 20.58 15.32 -1.40
CA SER A 26 21.75 14.89 -0.62
C SER A 26 23.02 14.79 -1.47
N GLU A 27 23.01 14.04 -2.58
CA GLU A 27 24.24 13.72 -3.31
C GLU A 27 24.72 14.83 -4.26
N ALA A 28 23.81 15.47 -4.99
CA ALA A 28 24.17 16.45 -6.02
C ALA A 28 24.29 17.87 -5.48
N PHE A 29 23.47 18.21 -4.47
CA PHE A 29 23.41 19.55 -3.89
C PHE A 29 23.96 19.63 -2.47
N ASN A 30 24.22 18.50 -1.81
CA ASN A 30 24.71 18.43 -0.43
C ASN A 30 23.80 19.24 0.53
N ASP A 31 22.49 19.23 0.25
CA ASP A 31 21.43 19.90 1.00
C ASP A 31 20.62 18.86 1.79
N GLU A 32 21.17 18.49 2.94
CA GLU A 32 20.59 17.49 3.84
C GLU A 32 19.27 17.97 4.47
N ALA A 33 19.07 19.27 4.65
CA ALA A 33 17.83 19.80 5.20
C ALA A 33 16.66 19.61 4.22
N THR A 34 16.89 19.86 2.93
CA THR A 34 15.90 19.57 1.89
C THR A 34 15.69 18.06 1.72
N ALA A 35 16.76 17.25 1.78
CA ALA A 35 16.64 15.79 1.70
C ALA A 35 15.79 15.20 2.84
N ASP A 36 15.97 15.67 4.08
CA ASP A 36 15.17 15.26 5.24
C ASP A 36 13.70 15.68 5.09
N PHE A 37 13.45 16.93 4.67
CA PHE A 37 12.09 17.41 4.40
C PHE A 37 11.36 16.54 3.36
N LEU A 38 12.03 16.25 2.24
CA LEU A 38 11.47 15.41 1.18
C LEU A 38 11.25 13.96 1.64
N THR A 39 12.11 13.44 2.52
CA THR A 39 11.95 12.12 3.14
C THR A 39 10.70 12.09 4.03
N GLY A 40 10.47 13.14 4.82
CA GLY A 40 9.25 13.27 5.62
C GLY A 40 7.97 13.37 4.77
N LEU A 41 8.01 14.04 3.62
CA LEU A 41 6.90 14.05 2.67
C LEU A 41 6.67 12.67 2.03
N MET A 42 7.73 11.94 1.70
CA MET A 42 7.64 10.59 1.14
C MET A 42 6.95 9.62 2.10
N ALA A 43 7.32 9.65 3.38
CA ALA A 43 6.70 8.80 4.42
C ALA A 43 5.18 9.03 4.53
N GLN A 44 4.73 10.29 4.48
CA GLN A 44 3.29 10.61 4.49
C GLN A 44 2.56 10.00 3.28
N HIS A 45 3.16 10.05 2.08
CA HIS A 45 2.57 9.43 0.90
C HIS A 45 2.58 7.89 0.97
N GLU A 46 3.61 7.29 1.57
CA GLU A 46 3.65 5.83 1.82
C GLU A 46 2.52 5.40 2.77
N GLU A 47 2.25 6.17 3.83
CA GLU A 47 1.12 5.94 4.75
C GLU A 47 -0.23 6.03 4.02
N MET A 48 -0.44 7.09 3.22
CA MET A 48 -1.66 7.25 2.41
C MET A 48 -1.85 6.09 1.44
N ALA A 49 -0.80 5.69 0.71
CA ALA A 49 -0.87 4.58 -0.23
C ALA A 49 -1.18 3.25 0.47
N TRP A 50 -0.58 3.00 1.64
CA TRP A 50 -0.87 1.82 2.45
C TRP A 50 -2.33 1.78 2.91
N MET A 51 -2.85 2.89 3.44
CA MET A 51 -4.25 2.98 3.85
C MET A 51 -5.19 2.69 2.66
N LEU A 52 -4.94 3.32 1.52
CA LEU A 52 -5.75 3.11 0.31
C LEU A 52 -5.69 1.66 -0.21
N ARG A 53 -4.53 1.00 -0.15
CA ARG A 53 -4.40 -0.42 -0.51
C ARG A 53 -5.25 -1.31 0.39
N SER A 54 -5.30 -1.04 1.70
CA SER A 54 -6.11 -1.84 2.64
C SER A 54 -7.61 -1.84 2.30
N PHE A 55 -8.14 -0.73 1.76
CA PHE A 55 -9.53 -0.64 1.29
C PHE A 55 -9.79 -1.45 0.01
N VAL A 56 -8.78 -1.67 -0.82
CA VAL A 56 -8.89 -2.46 -2.04
C VAL A 56 -8.71 -3.96 -1.72
N GLU A 57 -7.78 -4.31 -0.85
CA GLU A 57 -7.51 -5.69 -0.44
C GLU A 57 -8.61 -6.26 0.47
N GLY A 58 -9.21 -5.44 1.33
CA GLY A 58 -10.27 -5.86 2.26
C GLY A 58 -11.53 -6.42 1.60
N GLU A 59 -11.83 -6.06 0.36
CA GLU A 59 -12.94 -6.66 -0.41
C GLU A 59 -12.58 -8.03 -1.01
N SER A 60 -11.30 -8.33 -1.22
CA SER A 60 -10.85 -9.59 -1.84
C SER A 60 -10.88 -10.76 -0.86
N LEU A 61 -11.14 -10.51 0.42
CA LEU A 61 -11.35 -11.53 1.44
C LEU A 61 -12.78 -12.06 1.38
N GLU A 62 -13.12 -12.80 0.31
CA GLU A 62 -14.25 -13.72 0.34
C GLU A 62 -14.06 -14.67 1.55
N PRO A 63 -15.07 -14.84 2.42
CA PRO A 63 -14.94 -15.81 3.48
C PRO A 63 -14.77 -17.18 2.83
N LEU A 64 -13.66 -17.85 3.12
CA LEU A 64 -13.46 -19.28 2.86
C LEU A 64 -14.42 -20.11 3.75
N SER A 65 -15.72 -19.82 3.70
CA SER A 65 -16.78 -20.53 4.39
C SER A 65 -17.55 -21.35 3.35
N GLY A 66 -16.85 -22.34 2.79
CA GLY A 66 -17.42 -23.27 1.82
C GLY A 66 -16.94 -24.71 1.98
N ARG A 67 -16.12 -25.03 2.98
CA ARG A 67 -15.50 -26.36 3.12
C ARG A 67 -15.69 -27.05 4.47
N ASP A 68 -16.61 -26.58 5.31
CA ASP A 68 -16.92 -27.22 6.60
C ASP A 68 -18.30 -27.90 6.64
N ARG A 69 -18.75 -28.49 5.51
CA ARG A 69 -20.01 -29.27 5.45
C ARG A 69 -19.84 -30.77 5.22
N GLU A 70 -18.63 -31.31 5.33
CA GLU A 70 -18.38 -32.73 4.99
C GLU A 70 -17.73 -33.56 6.11
N LEU A 71 -17.88 -33.18 7.38
CA LEU A 71 -17.24 -33.92 8.49
C LEU A 71 -18.15 -34.40 9.63
N THR A 72 -19.48 -34.28 9.54
CA THR A 72 -20.38 -34.78 10.60
C THR A 72 -21.62 -35.51 10.07
N ALA A 73 -21.41 -36.60 9.35
CA ALA A 73 -22.43 -37.65 9.28
C ALA A 73 -21.76 -39.03 9.28
N PRO A 74 -21.69 -39.74 10.41
CA PRO A 74 -21.43 -41.16 10.37
C PRO A 74 -22.71 -41.87 9.90
N ALA A 75 -22.56 -42.60 8.80
CA ALA A 75 -23.53 -43.57 8.33
C ALA A 75 -23.66 -44.72 9.34
N GLY A 76 -24.89 -45.08 9.72
CA GLY A 76 -25.22 -46.38 10.30
C GLY A 76 -25.90 -46.35 11.67
N ALA A 77 -27.23 -46.47 11.66
CA ALA A 77 -28.04 -47.34 12.53
C ALA A 77 -29.42 -47.54 11.89
#